data_AF-A0A538PFV8-F1
#
_entry.id   AF-A0A538PFV8-F1
#
_cell.length_a   1.000
_cell.length_b   1.000
_cell.length_c   1.000
_cell.angle_alpha   90.00
_cell.angle_beta   90.00
_cell.angle_gamma   90.00
#
_symmetry.space_group_name_H-M   'P 1'
#
loop_
_entity.id
_entity.type
_entity.pdbx_description
1 polymer ?
#
loop_
_entity_poly.entity_id
_entity_poly.type
_entity_poly.pdbx_seq_one_letter_code
_entity_poly.pdbx_strand_id
1 'polypeptide(L)' 'MKLATLRDGSRDGRLLVVRRDGEVGAPAPERWPTLQRAL' A
#
# COMPACT_ATOMS: atom_id res chain seq x y z
N MET A 1 -6.74 -10.24 -3.84
CA MET A 1 -5.79 -9.12 -3.60
C MET A 1 -5.52 -9.02 -2.11
N LYS A 2 -4.36 -8.49 -1.73
CA LYS A 2 -3.99 -8.14 -0.35
C LYS A 2 -3.58 -6.66 -0.32
N LEU A 3 -3.58 -6.05 0.86
CA LEU A 3 -3.06 -4.70 1.08
C LEU A 3 -1.80 -4.80 1.96
N ALA A 4 -0.84 -3.92 1.69
CA ALA A 4 0.38 -3.81 2.50
C ALA A 4 0.79 -2.35 2.64
N THR A 5 1.55 -2.07 3.69
CA THR A 5 2.20 -0.77 3.91
C THR A 5 3.71 -0.95 3.73
N LEU A 6 4.27 -0.27 2.72
CA LEU A 6 5.72 -0.22 2.51
C LEU A 6 6.32 0.94 3.31
N ARG A 7 7.39 0.70 4.07
CA ARG A 7 8.12 1.77 4.75
C ARG A 7 8.81 2.66 3.72
N ASP A 8 8.54 3.95 3.77
CA ASP A 8 9.14 4.97 2.89
C ASP A 8 9.81 6.12 3.66
N GLY A 9 9.99 5.95 4.98
CA GLY A 9 10.54 6.97 5.88
C GLY A 9 9.48 7.90 6.49
N SER A 10 8.25 7.89 5.98
CA SER A 10 7.13 8.55 6.63
C SER A 10 6.57 7.72 7.79
N ARG A 11 5.73 8.34 8.64
CA ARG A 11 5.07 7.67 9.76
C ARG A 11 4.14 6.54 9.32
N ASP A 12 3.40 6.76 8.24
CA ASP A 12 2.30 5.90 7.81
C ASP A 12 2.69 4.98 6.63
N GLY A 13 3.86 5.22 6.03
CA GLY A 13 4.33 4.49 4.86
C GLY A 13 3.51 4.74 3.60
N ARG A 14 3.71 3.89 2.60
CA ARG A 14 3.00 3.91 1.32
C ARG A 14 2.09 2.69 1.17
N LEU A 15 0.84 2.92 0.77
CA LEU A 15 -0.09 1.83 0.46
C LEU A 15 0.29 1.11 -0.83
N LEU A 16 0.33 -0.23 -0.77
CA LEU A 16 0.46 -1.12 -1.91
C LEU A 16 -0.77 -2.01 -2.08
N VAL A 17 -1.17 -2.24 -3.33
CA VAL A 17 -2.03 -3.37 -3.70
C VAL A 17 -1.14 -4.53 -4.10
N VAL A 18 -1.33 -5.67 -3.44
CA VAL A 18 -0.47 -6.84 -3.59
C VAL A 18 -1.25 -7.99 -4.22
N ARG A 19 -0.59 -8.71 -5.15
CA ARG A 19 -1.10 -9.95 -5.71
C ARG A 19 -1.36 -10.97 -4.60
N ARG A 20 -2.28 -11.91 -4.83
CA ARG A 20 -2.74 -12.85 -3.79
C ARG A 20 -1.60 -13.69 -3.17
N ASP A 21 -0.64 -14.07 -3.99
CA ASP A 21 0.55 -14.84 -3.61
C ASP A 21 1.57 -14.03 -2.79
N GLY A 22 1.56 -12.70 -2.89
CA GLY A 22 2.43 -11.81 -2.12
C GLY A 22 3.70 -11.36 -2.84
N GLU A 23 4.00 -11.93 -4.01
CA GLU A 23 5.27 -11.74 -4.72
C GLU A 23 5.39 -10.40 -5.45
N VAL A 24 4.25 -9.79 -5.80
CA VAL A 24 4.20 -8.55 -6.59
C VAL A 24 3.27 -7.54 -5.93
N GLY A 25 3.80 -6.35 -5.67
CA GLY A 25 3.06 -5.20 -5.17
C GLY A 25 3.20 -3.98 -6.10
N ALA A 26 2.13 -3.23 -6.25
CA ALA A 26 2.12 -1.94 -6.96
C ALA A 26 1.62 -0.84 -6.02
N PRO A 27 2.12 0.40 -6.13
CA PRO A 27 1.59 1.54 -5.40
C PRO A 27 0.08 1.71 -5.63
N ALA A 28 -0.66 2.02 -4.57
CA ALA A 28 -2.04 2.45 -4.72
C ALA A 28 -2.12 3.83 -5.42
N PRO A 29 -3.25 4.15 -6.08
CA PRO A 29 -3.47 5.47 -6.67
C PRO A 29 -3.27 6.61 -5.66
N GLU A 30 -2.80 7.77 -6.14
CA GLU A 30 -2.45 8.92 -5.28
C GLU A 30 -3.60 9.43 -4.40
N ARG A 31 -4.86 9.16 -4.77
CA ARG A 31 -6.04 9.46 -3.94
C ARG A 31 -6.00 8.74 -2.59
N TRP A 32 -5.34 7.58 -2.53
CA TRP A 32 -5.20 6.70 -1.36
C TRP A 32 -3.72 6.40 -1.08
N PRO A 33 -2.95 7.41 -0.62
CA PRO A 33 -1.51 7.28 -0.42
C PRO A 33 -1.16 6.34 0.74
N THR A 34 -2.06 6.17 1.72
CA THR A 34 -1.88 5.33 2.91
C THR A 34 -3.09 4.43 3.12
N LEU A 35 -2.91 3.32 3.86
CA LEU A 35 -4.00 2.41 4.20
C LEU A 35 -5.11 3.14 4.99
N GLN A 36 -4.72 3.98 5.95
CA GLN A 36 -5.67 4.71 6.80
C GLN A 36 -6.58 5.64 6.00
N ARG A 37 -6.08 6.25 4.91
CA ARG A 37 -6.86 7.14 4.04
C ARG A 37 -7.81 6.39 3.09
N ALA A 38 -7.63 5.08 2.95
CA ALA A 38 -8.48 4.21 2.14
C ALA A 38 -9.66 3.61 2.92
N LEU A 39 -9.63 3.67 4.25
CA LEU A 39 -10.73 3.31 5.15
C LEU A 39 -11.74 4.46 5.24
#